data_AF-A0A0D5ZJ22-F1
#
_entry.id   AF-A0A0D5ZJ22-F1
#
_cell.length_a   1.000
_cell.length_b   1.000
_cell.length_c   1.000
_cell.angle_alpha   90.00
_cell.angle_beta   90.00
_cell.angle_gamma   90.00
#
_symmetry.space_group_name_H-M   'P 1'
#
loop_
_entity.id
_entity.type
_entity.pdbx_description
1 polymer ?
#
loop_
_entity_poly.entity_id
_entity_poly.type
_entity_poly.pdbx_seq_one_letter_code
_entity_poly.pdbx_strand_id
1 'polypeptide(L)'
;MKEIVYQYKGIDFVIYPLISAQQCKIEIFPKNEFWNTHNIHSKGVNIKLSLSEYLMLQKAAKIENWYFKTQLDKYLDYHIKYNLGVIEIKNEWVLNPGQICFLGKKHILKWEFTDQITSPIEYKSKISDGEIVLFVSRFLEKRVIKRRAVLMNFLKDQLCEIIRQIQPKYEEKLSLKPVDFEIYELLPNSKSTTIACAWYTKNLIQYTISMICEHPDLIQHTILHELLHHIHKDKGHSAGFYKDGEKFIKDFKLLHKFYFRPNHHNKKF
;
A
#
# COMPACT_ATOMS: atom_id res chain seq x y z
N MET A 1 -24.05 18.18 8.74
CA MET A 1 -22.57 18.13 8.83
C MET A 1 -22.04 19.14 7.82
N LYS A 2 -21.13 20.05 8.21
CA LYS A 2 -20.67 21.11 7.29
C LYS A 2 -19.55 20.58 6.40
N GLU A 3 -19.75 20.67 5.10
CA GLU A 3 -18.74 20.34 4.08
C GLU A 3 -17.80 21.51 3.85
N ILE A 4 -16.52 21.23 3.74
CA ILE A 4 -15.51 22.21 3.34
C ILE A 4 -14.88 21.72 2.04
N VAL A 5 -15.07 22.47 0.96
CA VAL A 5 -14.41 22.18 -0.32
C VAL A 5 -13.03 22.83 -0.33
N TYR A 6 -12.01 22.03 -0.60
CA TYR A 6 -10.61 22.39 -0.64
C TYR A 6 -10.03 22.01 -2.00
N GLN A 7 -9.77 23.02 -2.83
CA GLN A 7 -9.14 22.81 -4.13
C GLN A 7 -7.63 22.71 -3.95
N TYR A 8 -7.04 21.57 -4.34
CA TYR A 8 -5.61 21.32 -4.23
C TYR A 8 -5.08 20.73 -5.54
N LYS A 9 -4.11 21.41 -6.16
CA LYS A 9 -3.51 21.01 -7.45
C LYS A 9 -4.55 20.69 -8.55
N GLY A 10 -5.63 21.46 -8.60
CA GLY A 10 -6.72 21.28 -9.58
C GLY A 10 -7.72 20.17 -9.24
N ILE A 11 -7.60 19.52 -8.09
CA ILE A 11 -8.55 18.50 -7.61
C ILE A 11 -9.37 19.10 -6.45
N ASP A 12 -10.70 19.00 -6.52
CA ASP A 12 -11.58 19.39 -5.42
C ASP A 12 -11.63 18.27 -4.38
N PHE A 13 -11.24 18.56 -3.14
CA PHE A 13 -11.40 17.68 -1.97
C PHE A 13 -12.49 18.22 -1.02
N VAL A 14 -13.48 17.41 -0.67
CA VAL A 14 -14.46 17.64 0.38
C VAL A 14 -13.94 17.12 1.71
N ILE A 15 -13.99 17.97 2.74
CA ILE A 15 -13.52 17.68 4.08
C ILE A 15 -14.70 17.71 5.06
N TYR A 16 -14.86 16.63 5.81
CA TYR A 16 -15.87 16.47 6.86
C TYR A 16 -15.19 16.39 8.23
N PRO A 17 -15.32 17.42 9.10
CA PRO A 17 -14.94 17.28 10.48
C PRO A 17 -15.91 16.33 11.20
N LEU A 18 -15.44 15.14 11.57
CA LEU A 18 -16.24 14.18 12.32
C LEU A 18 -16.19 14.51 13.81
N ILE A 19 -17.36 14.53 14.45
CA ILE A 19 -17.50 14.61 15.91
C ILE A 19 -17.61 13.18 16.41
N SER A 20 -16.54 12.62 16.97
CA SER A 20 -16.70 11.53 17.95
C SER A 20 -16.26 12.06 19.31
N ALA A 21 -16.99 11.68 20.36
CA ALA A 21 -16.80 12.17 21.73
C ALA A 21 -15.39 11.89 22.32
N GLN A 22 -14.52 11.17 21.59
CA GLN A 22 -13.19 10.79 22.06
C GLN A 22 -12.05 11.07 21.08
N GLN A 23 -12.31 11.38 19.80
CA GLN A 23 -11.24 11.59 18.82
C GLN A 23 -11.63 12.63 17.77
N CYS A 24 -10.95 13.78 17.78
CA CYS A 24 -11.02 14.81 16.74
C CYS A 24 -10.53 14.20 15.41
N LYS A 25 -11.46 13.69 14.59
CA LYS A 25 -11.18 13.04 13.30
C LYS A 25 -11.72 13.90 12.17
N ILE A 26 -11.06 13.81 11.01
CA ILE A 26 -11.48 14.48 9.79
C ILE A 26 -11.54 13.43 8.68
N GLU A 27 -12.54 13.46 7.84
CA GLU A 27 -12.57 12.66 6.62
C GLU A 27 -12.37 13.57 5.42
N ILE A 28 -11.58 13.11 4.46
CA ILE A 28 -11.19 13.86 3.27
C ILE A 28 -11.52 13.00 2.07
N PHE A 29 -12.22 13.57 1.11
CA PHE A 29 -12.75 12.91 -0.08
C PHE A 29 -12.49 13.79 -1.30
N PRO A 30 -12.17 13.30 -2.49
CA PRO A 30 -12.44 14.06 -3.72
C PRO A 30 -13.94 14.35 -3.88
N LYS A 31 -14.32 15.43 -4.57
CA LYS A 31 -15.72 15.87 -4.76
C LYS A 31 -16.51 14.96 -5.72
N ASN A 32 -17.83 14.88 -5.49
CA ASN A 32 -18.80 13.84 -5.89
C ASN A 32 -18.82 13.28 -7.33
N GLU A 33 -18.28 13.94 -8.35
CA GLU A 33 -18.23 13.34 -9.70
C GLU A 33 -17.30 12.12 -9.76
N PHE A 34 -16.38 11.98 -8.80
CA PHE A 34 -15.45 10.86 -8.73
C PHE A 34 -16.03 9.58 -8.06
N TRP A 35 -16.99 9.73 -7.12
CA TRP A 35 -17.44 8.63 -6.25
C TRP A 35 -18.80 8.03 -6.60
N ASN A 36 -19.72 8.80 -7.21
CA ASN A 36 -21.08 8.36 -7.51
C ASN A 36 -21.15 7.13 -8.44
N THR A 37 -20.05 6.83 -9.14
CA THR A 37 -19.88 5.68 -10.02
C THR A 37 -19.26 4.44 -9.32
N HIS A 38 -18.77 4.55 -8.08
CA HIS A 38 -17.76 3.58 -7.59
C HIS A 38 -17.98 2.94 -6.21
N ASN A 39 -19.05 3.25 -5.47
CA ASN A 39 -19.47 2.51 -4.27
C ASN A 39 -18.34 2.33 -3.21
N ILE A 40 -17.58 3.40 -2.95
CA ILE A 40 -16.41 3.35 -2.06
C ILE A 40 -16.75 3.89 -0.66
N HIS A 41 -16.19 3.28 0.38
CA HIS A 41 -16.27 3.78 1.76
C HIS A 41 -15.03 4.60 2.13
N SER A 42 -15.26 5.67 2.89
CA SER A 42 -14.21 6.53 3.44
C SER A 42 -13.14 5.72 4.19
N LYS A 43 -11.86 5.92 3.87
CA LYS A 43 -10.79 5.67 4.85
C LYS A 43 -10.56 7.00 5.55
N GLY A 44 -11.13 7.16 6.74
CA GLY A 44 -11.00 8.40 7.51
C GLY A 44 -9.54 8.78 7.77
N VAL A 45 -9.22 10.06 7.61
CA VAL A 45 -7.86 10.58 7.76
C VAL A 45 -7.68 11.07 9.19
N ASN A 46 -6.88 10.37 9.97
CA ASN A 46 -6.59 10.83 11.34
C ASN A 46 -5.52 11.93 11.32
N ILE A 47 -5.91 13.18 11.03
CA ILE A 47 -5.10 14.38 11.31
C ILE A 47 -5.43 14.81 12.73
N LYS A 48 -4.44 14.75 13.63
CA LYS A 48 -4.60 15.25 15.00
C LYS A 48 -4.62 16.77 14.95
N LEU A 49 -5.77 17.34 15.27
CA LEU A 49 -5.93 18.76 15.54
C LEU A 49 -5.90 19.00 17.04
N SER A 50 -5.38 20.15 17.45
CA SER A 50 -5.76 20.71 18.74
C SER A 50 -7.25 21.03 18.75
N LEU A 51 -7.83 21.12 19.95
CA LEU A 51 -9.25 21.45 20.11
C LEU A 51 -9.60 22.81 19.47
N SER A 52 -8.72 23.80 19.60
CA SER A 52 -8.90 25.12 19.00
C SER A 52 -8.91 25.06 17.47
N GLU A 53 -7.99 24.34 16.85
CA GLU A 53 -7.92 24.16 15.40
C GLU A 53 -9.15 23.44 14.86
N TYR A 54 -9.61 22.41 15.56
CA TYR A 54 -10.82 21.68 15.21
C TYR A 54 -12.05 22.58 15.25
N LEU A 55 -12.22 23.37 16.32
CA LEU A 55 -13.34 24.30 16.47
C LEU A 55 -13.30 25.42 15.43
N MET A 56 -12.10 25.91 15.06
CA MET A 56 -11.93 26.87 13.98
C MET A 56 -12.33 26.26 12.63
N LEU A 57 -11.90 25.04 12.35
CA LEU A 57 -12.23 24.34 11.11
C LEU A 57 -13.74 24.12 10.96
N GLN A 58 -14.43 23.69 12.02
CA GLN A 58 -15.89 23.50 12.00
C GLN A 58 -16.66 24.77 11.65
N LYS A 59 -16.17 25.94 12.08
CA LYS A 59 -16.81 27.23 11.82
C LYS A 59 -16.43 27.80 10.45
N ALA A 60 -15.26 27.44 9.94
CA ALA A 60 -14.74 27.99 8.69
C ALA A 60 -15.55 27.54 7.46
N ALA A 61 -15.59 28.39 6.42
CA ALA A 61 -16.11 28.04 5.10
C ALA A 61 -14.99 27.60 4.14
N LYS A 62 -13.73 27.84 4.50
CA LYS A 62 -12.50 27.50 3.76
C LYS A 62 -11.38 27.12 4.72
N ILE A 63 -10.36 26.42 4.22
CA ILE A 63 -9.22 25.97 5.02
C ILE A 63 -8.09 27.00 4.94
N GLU A 64 -8.00 27.85 5.94
CA GLU A 64 -7.03 28.96 5.97
C GLU A 64 -6.07 28.91 7.18
N ASN A 65 -6.24 27.93 8.08
CA ASN A 65 -5.35 27.76 9.22
C ASN A 65 -3.93 27.35 8.76
N TRP A 66 -2.94 28.19 9.06
CA TRP A 66 -1.56 28.05 8.57
C TRP A 66 -0.88 26.74 8.97
N TYR A 67 -1.19 26.21 10.16
CA TYR A 67 -0.64 24.94 10.63
C TYR A 67 -1.37 23.75 9.99
N PHE A 68 -2.70 23.76 10.02
CA PHE A 68 -3.50 22.67 9.49
C PHE A 68 -3.37 22.52 7.97
N LYS A 69 -3.38 23.64 7.23
CA LYS A 69 -3.26 23.65 5.77
C LYS A 69 -1.97 22.95 5.32
N THR A 70 -0.85 23.27 5.95
CA THR A 70 0.44 22.65 5.61
C THR A 70 0.44 21.13 5.82
N GLN A 71 -0.16 20.65 6.91
CA GLN A 71 -0.28 19.21 7.18
C GLN A 71 -1.26 18.51 6.24
N LEU A 72 -2.34 19.21 5.87
CA LEU A 72 -3.32 18.74 4.90
C LEU A 72 -2.71 18.63 3.50
N ASP A 73 -2.05 19.68 3.01
CA ASP A 73 -1.38 19.71 1.70
C ASP A 73 -0.38 18.56 1.58
N LYS A 74 0.41 18.36 2.64
CA LYS A 74 1.33 17.24 2.75
C LYS A 74 0.62 15.89 2.69
N TYR A 75 -0.49 15.70 3.42
CA TYR A 75 -1.26 14.47 3.30
C TYR A 75 -1.79 14.26 1.88
N LEU A 76 -2.32 15.31 1.25
CA LEU A 76 -2.88 15.28 -0.09
C LEU A 76 -1.82 14.98 -1.15
N ASP A 77 -0.60 15.49 -1.00
CA ASP A 77 0.53 15.13 -1.86
C ASP A 77 0.79 13.62 -1.85
N TYR A 78 0.82 13.01 -0.66
CA TYR A 78 1.01 11.57 -0.51
C TYR A 78 -0.21 10.79 -1.03
N HIS A 79 -1.43 11.29 -0.81
CA HIS A 79 -2.64 10.66 -1.31
C HIS A 79 -2.69 10.63 -2.84
N ILE A 80 -2.40 11.77 -3.48
CA ILE A 80 -2.33 11.89 -4.95
C ILE A 80 -1.25 10.95 -5.49
N LYS A 81 -0.06 10.95 -4.86
CA LYS A 81 1.07 10.13 -5.31
C LYS A 81 0.83 8.63 -5.18
N TYR A 82 0.24 8.18 -4.06
CA TYR A 82 0.23 6.76 -3.71
C TYR A 82 -1.12 6.06 -3.83
N ASN A 83 -2.25 6.78 -3.80
CA ASN A 83 -3.58 6.18 -3.78
C ASN A 83 -4.42 6.46 -5.03
N LEU A 84 -4.33 7.68 -5.61
CA LEU A 84 -5.29 8.15 -6.61
C LEU A 84 -5.33 7.25 -7.86
N GLY A 85 -4.18 6.77 -8.34
CA GLY A 85 -4.09 5.93 -9.54
C GLY A 85 -4.32 4.44 -9.32
N VAL A 86 -4.49 3.99 -8.06
CA VAL A 86 -4.57 2.56 -7.72
C VAL A 86 -5.87 2.14 -7.06
N ILE A 87 -6.64 3.10 -6.51
CA ILE A 87 -7.81 2.81 -5.69
C ILE A 87 -8.92 2.02 -6.42
N GLU A 88 -8.95 2.10 -7.74
CA GLU A 88 -9.94 1.44 -8.61
C GLU A 88 -9.43 0.15 -9.27
N ILE A 89 -8.16 -0.20 -9.08
CA ILE A 89 -7.60 -1.40 -9.73
C ILE A 89 -8.21 -2.64 -9.09
N LYS A 90 -9.03 -3.35 -9.88
CA LYS A 90 -9.49 -4.70 -9.58
C LYS A 90 -8.43 -5.68 -10.09
N ASN A 91 -7.98 -6.60 -9.23
CA ASN A 91 -7.12 -7.68 -9.69
C ASN A 91 -7.97 -8.75 -10.39
N GLU A 92 -8.08 -8.63 -11.71
CA GLU A 92 -8.86 -9.47 -12.63
C GLU A 92 -7.97 -10.52 -13.31
N TRP A 93 -7.15 -11.21 -12.52
CA TRP A 93 -6.12 -12.12 -13.06
C TRP A 93 -6.66 -13.35 -13.82
N VAL A 94 -7.94 -13.66 -13.65
CA VAL A 94 -8.62 -14.77 -14.33
C VAL A 94 -8.85 -14.46 -15.81
N LEU A 95 -9.06 -13.17 -16.15
CA LEU A 95 -9.29 -12.69 -17.50
C LEU A 95 -8.00 -12.70 -18.32
N ASN A 96 -8.13 -12.76 -19.64
CA ASN A 96 -7.00 -12.66 -20.57
C ASN A 96 -7.38 -11.81 -21.80
N PRO A 97 -6.89 -10.57 -21.93
CA PRO A 97 -6.11 -9.84 -20.93
C PRO A 97 -6.92 -9.56 -19.66
N GLY A 98 -6.26 -9.58 -18.51
CA GLY A 98 -6.79 -9.12 -17.23
C GLY A 98 -6.10 -7.84 -16.75
N GLN A 99 -6.48 -7.36 -15.57
CA GLN A 99 -5.86 -6.20 -14.93
C GLN A 99 -5.27 -6.61 -13.58
N ILE A 100 -4.09 -6.10 -13.24
CA ILE A 100 -3.52 -6.26 -11.89
C ILE A 100 -2.87 -4.97 -11.41
N CYS A 101 -2.85 -4.77 -10.09
CA CYS A 101 -1.99 -3.77 -9.47
C CYS A 101 -0.61 -4.37 -9.23
N PHE A 102 0.41 -3.70 -9.74
CA PHE A 102 1.81 -4.09 -9.58
C PHE A 102 2.65 -2.82 -9.42
N LEU A 103 3.41 -2.76 -8.32
CA LEU A 103 4.27 -1.63 -7.95
C LEU A 103 3.55 -0.27 -7.94
N GLY A 104 2.34 -0.23 -7.37
CA GLY A 104 1.55 0.99 -7.27
C GLY A 104 1.02 1.51 -8.61
N LYS A 105 0.95 0.65 -9.63
CA LYS A 105 0.42 0.99 -10.96
C LYS A 105 -0.48 -0.10 -11.52
N LYS A 106 -1.42 0.31 -12.35
CA LYS A 106 -2.23 -0.60 -13.16
C LYS A 106 -1.38 -1.21 -14.27
N HIS A 107 -1.41 -2.53 -14.36
CA HIS A 107 -0.84 -3.28 -15.47
C HIS A 107 -1.91 -4.15 -16.11
N ILE A 108 -1.80 -4.32 -17.43
CA ILE A 108 -2.51 -5.36 -18.16
C ILE A 108 -1.75 -6.67 -17.96
N LEU A 109 -2.43 -7.71 -17.51
CA LEU A 109 -1.88 -9.06 -17.36
C LEU A 109 -2.30 -9.90 -18.57
N LYS A 110 -1.33 -10.40 -19.34
CA LYS A 110 -1.56 -11.34 -20.45
C LYS A 110 -1.00 -12.71 -20.13
N TRP A 111 -1.75 -13.73 -20.50
CA TRP A 111 -1.34 -15.14 -20.46
C TRP A 111 -1.04 -15.60 -21.88
N GLU A 112 0.21 -16.01 -22.12
CA GLU A 112 0.67 -16.57 -23.40
C GLU A 112 0.95 -18.06 -23.23
N PHE A 113 0.35 -18.89 -24.08
CA PHE A 113 0.37 -20.34 -23.96
C PHE A 113 1.33 -20.97 -24.96
N THR A 114 2.40 -21.59 -24.48
CA THR A 114 3.48 -22.14 -25.31
C THR A 114 3.70 -23.63 -25.05
N ASP A 115 4.12 -24.36 -26.09
CA ASP A 115 4.51 -25.76 -26.00
C ASP A 115 5.96 -25.94 -25.50
N GLN A 116 6.76 -24.86 -25.47
CA GLN A 116 8.14 -24.89 -24.98
C GLN A 116 8.23 -25.08 -23.46
N ILE A 117 7.19 -24.67 -22.73
CA ILE A 117 7.10 -24.83 -21.27
C ILE A 117 6.25 -26.07 -21.01
N THR A 118 6.86 -27.08 -20.42
CA THR A 118 6.22 -28.39 -20.20
C THR A 118 5.80 -28.58 -18.74
N SER A 119 6.46 -27.90 -17.79
CA SER A 119 6.11 -27.96 -16.38
C SER A 119 4.90 -27.05 -16.04
N PRO A 120 3.89 -27.54 -15.30
CA PRO A 120 2.70 -26.76 -14.95
C PRO A 120 2.92 -25.56 -14.02
N ILE A 121 4.09 -25.45 -13.39
CA ILE A 121 4.43 -24.34 -12.47
C ILE A 121 5.52 -23.42 -13.03
N GLU A 122 6.17 -23.85 -14.11
CA GLU A 122 7.20 -23.07 -14.77
C GLU A 122 6.57 -21.95 -15.59
N TYR A 123 7.25 -20.82 -15.63
CA TYR A 123 6.83 -19.67 -16.40
C TYR A 123 8.04 -18.85 -16.85
N LYS A 124 7.87 -18.09 -17.92
CA LYS A 124 8.72 -16.94 -18.25
C LYS A 124 7.88 -15.68 -18.14
N SER A 125 8.51 -14.55 -17.85
CA SER A 125 7.81 -13.27 -17.77
C SER A 125 8.49 -12.21 -18.62
N LYS A 126 7.69 -11.27 -19.11
CA LYS A 126 8.15 -10.02 -19.70
C LYS A 126 7.36 -8.89 -19.04
N ILE A 127 8.08 -7.96 -18.43
CA ILE A 127 7.50 -6.79 -17.76
C ILE A 127 7.87 -5.55 -18.59
N SER A 128 6.88 -4.73 -18.91
CA SER A 128 7.03 -3.47 -19.62
C SER A 128 6.11 -2.41 -19.01
N ASP A 129 6.25 -1.15 -19.40
CA ASP A 129 5.43 -0.09 -18.83
C ASP A 129 3.94 -0.34 -19.15
N GLY A 130 3.15 -0.65 -18.11
CA GLY A 130 1.72 -0.91 -18.22
C GLY A 130 1.33 -2.33 -18.64
N GLU A 131 2.26 -3.25 -18.92
CA GLU A 131 1.95 -4.63 -19.33
C GLU A 131 2.89 -5.67 -18.71
N ILE A 132 2.29 -6.77 -18.25
CA ILE A 132 2.97 -7.98 -17.76
C ILE A 132 2.48 -9.16 -18.58
N VAL A 133 3.40 -9.87 -19.22
CA VAL A 133 3.11 -11.08 -19.99
C VAL A 133 3.71 -12.28 -19.27
N LEU A 134 2.87 -13.27 -18.96
CA LEU A 134 3.28 -14.56 -18.39
C LEU A 134 3.16 -15.64 -19.47
N PHE A 135 4.31 -16.18 -19.87
CA PHE A 135 4.40 -17.33 -20.77
C PHE A 135 4.33 -18.59 -19.94
N VAL A 136 3.36 -19.44 -20.22
CA VAL A 136 3.09 -20.68 -19.47
C VAL A 136 2.81 -21.84 -20.41
N SER A 137 2.81 -23.06 -19.87
CA SER A 137 2.47 -24.25 -20.63
C SER A 137 1.05 -24.19 -21.22
N ARG A 138 0.88 -24.67 -22.47
CA ARG A 138 -0.44 -24.79 -23.12
C ARG A 138 -1.44 -25.64 -22.33
N PHE A 139 -0.97 -26.59 -21.50
CA PHE A 139 -1.83 -27.37 -20.60
C PHE A 139 -2.60 -26.51 -19.57
N LEU A 140 -2.16 -25.28 -19.32
CA LEU A 140 -2.79 -24.36 -18.37
C LEU A 140 -3.91 -23.50 -18.95
N GLU A 141 -4.11 -23.51 -20.27
CA GLU A 141 -5.08 -22.66 -20.98
C GLU A 141 -6.49 -22.73 -20.36
N LYS A 142 -6.97 -23.95 -20.09
CA LYS A 142 -8.29 -24.19 -19.48
C LYS A 142 -8.25 -24.36 -17.95
N ARG A 143 -7.09 -24.20 -17.29
CA ARG A 143 -6.89 -24.52 -15.86
C ARG A 143 -6.65 -23.28 -15.00
N VAL A 144 -7.71 -22.49 -14.80
CA VAL A 144 -7.68 -21.21 -14.04
C VAL A 144 -7.00 -21.33 -12.67
N ILE A 145 -7.36 -22.33 -11.86
CA ILE A 145 -6.79 -22.52 -10.51
C ILE A 145 -5.27 -22.73 -10.56
N LYS A 146 -4.76 -23.44 -11.57
CA LYS A 146 -3.32 -23.67 -11.73
C LYS A 146 -2.59 -22.40 -12.20
N ARG A 147 -3.22 -21.58 -13.03
CA ARG A 147 -2.69 -20.24 -13.39
C ARG A 147 -2.52 -19.34 -12.16
N ARG A 148 -3.42 -19.43 -11.16
CA ARG A 148 -3.25 -18.71 -9.88
C ARG A 148 -1.93 -19.04 -9.20
N ALA A 149 -1.55 -20.32 -9.15
CA ALA A 149 -0.29 -20.72 -8.52
C ALA A 149 0.93 -20.12 -9.22
N VAL A 150 0.91 -20.10 -10.56
CA VAL A 150 1.94 -19.43 -11.37
C VAL A 150 2.00 -17.94 -11.07
N LEU A 151 0.85 -17.25 -11.03
CA LEU A 151 0.80 -15.83 -10.69
C LEU A 151 1.36 -15.56 -9.29
N MET A 152 1.01 -16.36 -8.29
CA MET A 152 1.52 -16.19 -6.93
C MET A 152 3.04 -16.38 -6.87
N ASN A 153 3.58 -17.37 -7.59
CA ASN A 153 5.03 -17.57 -7.69
C ASN A 153 5.71 -16.37 -8.36
N PHE A 154 5.17 -15.91 -9.49
CA PHE A 154 5.66 -14.69 -10.16
C PHE A 154 5.70 -13.49 -9.22
N LEU A 155 4.59 -13.17 -8.55
CA LEU A 155 4.52 -12.03 -7.64
C LEU A 155 5.48 -12.19 -6.44
N LYS A 156 5.62 -13.41 -5.92
CA LYS A 156 6.56 -13.73 -4.84
C LYS A 156 8.01 -13.54 -5.28
N ASP A 157 8.37 -14.02 -6.46
CA ASP A 157 9.73 -13.91 -7.00
C ASP A 157 10.10 -12.44 -7.24
N GLN A 158 9.18 -11.65 -7.80
CA GLN A 158 9.36 -10.21 -7.96
C GLN A 158 9.52 -9.48 -6.61
N LEU A 159 8.71 -9.82 -5.61
CA LEU A 159 8.84 -9.22 -4.28
C LEU A 159 10.16 -9.64 -3.58
N CYS A 160 10.57 -10.89 -3.73
CA CYS A 160 11.87 -11.40 -3.25
C CYS A 160 13.03 -10.59 -3.82
N GLU A 161 13.03 -10.34 -5.14
CA GLU A 161 14.07 -9.55 -5.81
C GLU A 161 14.13 -8.12 -5.25
N ILE A 162 12.98 -7.48 -5.07
CA ILE A 162 12.90 -6.13 -4.50
C ILE A 162 13.43 -6.09 -3.06
N ILE A 163 13.02 -7.03 -2.21
CA ILE A 163 13.48 -7.10 -0.82
C ILE A 163 15.00 -7.31 -0.77
N ARG A 164 15.55 -8.23 -1.58
CA ARG A 164 16.99 -8.48 -1.67
C ARG A 164 17.80 -7.27 -2.12
N GLN A 165 17.21 -6.36 -2.89
CA GLN A 165 17.87 -5.13 -3.31
C GLN A 165 17.78 -3.99 -2.28
N ILE A 166 16.71 -3.96 -1.47
CA ILE A 166 16.42 -2.85 -0.55
C ILE A 166 16.90 -3.14 0.87
N GLN A 167 16.56 -4.32 1.41
CA GLN A 167 16.78 -4.65 2.82
C GLN A 167 18.26 -4.55 3.23
N PRO A 168 19.24 -5.09 2.46
CA PRO A 168 20.65 -5.00 2.85
C PRO A 168 21.17 -3.57 2.97
N LYS A 169 20.67 -2.64 2.15
CA LYS A 169 21.05 -1.21 2.21
C LYS A 169 20.63 -0.57 3.53
N TYR A 170 19.49 -1.00 4.09
CA TYR A 170 19.03 -0.50 5.38
C TYR A 170 19.65 -1.24 6.53
N GLU A 171 19.89 -2.55 6.42
CA GLU A 171 20.65 -3.31 7.42
C GLU A 171 22.02 -2.68 7.65
N GLU A 172 22.74 -2.33 6.57
CA GLU A 172 24.02 -1.62 6.65
C GLU A 172 23.88 -0.27 7.35
N LYS A 173 22.95 0.58 6.89
CA LYS A 173 22.71 1.92 7.47
C LYS A 173 22.31 1.88 8.94
N LEU A 174 21.65 0.82 9.37
CA LEU A 174 21.21 0.59 10.74
C LEU A 174 22.22 -0.21 11.56
N SER A 175 23.33 -0.64 10.97
CA SER A 175 24.33 -1.51 11.59
C SER A 175 23.72 -2.82 12.15
N LEU A 176 22.73 -3.37 11.44
CA LEU A 176 22.11 -4.65 11.75
C LEU A 176 22.88 -5.80 11.10
N LYS A 177 22.81 -6.97 11.74
CA LYS A 177 23.17 -8.23 11.06
C LYS A 177 22.13 -8.54 9.97
N PRO A 178 22.49 -9.30 8.93
CA PRO A 178 21.52 -9.75 7.93
C PRO A 178 20.30 -10.39 8.60
N VAL A 179 19.12 -9.92 8.21
CA VAL A 179 17.83 -10.38 8.73
C VAL A 179 17.19 -11.30 7.69
N ASP A 180 16.78 -12.48 8.10
CA ASP A 180 16.11 -13.41 7.19
C ASP A 180 14.73 -12.88 6.80
N PHE A 181 14.21 -13.31 5.66
CA PHE A 181 12.84 -12.99 5.29
C PHE A 181 12.08 -14.14 4.64
N GLU A 182 10.77 -14.13 4.86
CA GLU A 182 9.82 -15.06 4.26
C GLU A 182 8.67 -14.28 3.63
N ILE A 183 8.12 -14.82 2.54
CA ILE A 183 6.98 -14.21 1.84
C ILE A 183 5.82 -15.22 1.81
N TYR A 184 4.68 -14.78 2.32
CA TYR A 184 3.44 -15.54 2.42
C TYR A 184 2.32 -14.89 1.61
N GLU A 185 1.34 -15.67 1.18
CA GLU A 185 0.11 -15.09 0.63
C GLU A 185 -0.67 -14.33 1.73
N LEU A 186 -0.79 -14.95 2.90
CA LEU A 186 -1.40 -14.41 4.11
C LEU A 186 -0.51 -14.75 5.31
N LEU A 187 -0.28 -13.78 6.19
CA LEU A 187 0.54 -14.01 7.39
C LEU A 187 -0.20 -14.93 8.37
N PRO A 188 0.47 -15.97 8.90
CA PRO A 188 -0.12 -16.83 9.93
C PRO A 188 -0.40 -16.01 11.21
N ASN A 189 -1.58 -16.21 11.81
CA ASN A 189 -2.03 -15.57 13.06
C ASN A 189 -2.12 -14.03 13.03
N SER A 190 -2.14 -13.42 11.85
CA SER A 190 -2.22 -11.97 11.72
C SER A 190 -3.66 -11.47 11.57
N LYS A 191 -3.93 -10.24 12.00
CA LYS A 191 -5.17 -9.55 11.63
C LYS A 191 -5.17 -9.38 10.12
N SER A 192 -6.35 -9.45 9.51
CA SER A 192 -6.50 -9.49 8.04
C SER A 192 -5.75 -8.38 7.32
N THR A 193 -5.46 -7.22 7.96
CA THR A 193 -4.87 -6.00 7.38
C THR A 193 -3.34 -5.84 7.45
N THR A 194 -2.60 -6.72 8.12
CA THR A 194 -1.14 -6.59 8.22
C THR A 194 -0.44 -7.06 6.94
N ILE A 195 0.50 -6.27 6.41
CA ILE A 195 1.23 -6.57 5.16
C ILE A 195 2.66 -7.08 5.40
N ALA A 196 3.23 -6.81 6.57
CA ALA A 196 4.55 -7.27 7.01
C ALA A 196 4.58 -7.38 8.55
N CYS A 197 5.50 -8.19 9.08
CA CYS A 197 5.66 -8.37 10.53
C CYS A 197 7.09 -8.84 10.88
N ALA A 198 7.75 -8.07 11.74
CA ALA A 198 9.04 -8.37 12.31
C ALA A 198 8.94 -9.37 13.49
N TRP A 199 9.69 -10.47 13.37
CA TRP A 199 9.98 -11.42 14.45
C TRP A 199 11.41 -11.23 14.93
N TYR A 200 11.67 -10.12 15.63
CA TYR A 200 13.02 -9.74 16.08
C TYR A 200 13.71 -10.80 16.95
N THR A 201 12.97 -11.65 17.66
CA THR A 201 13.53 -12.78 18.43
C THR A 201 14.02 -13.93 17.56
N LYS A 202 13.53 -14.04 16.32
CA LYS A 202 13.92 -15.04 15.33
C LYS A 202 14.83 -14.46 14.24
N ASN A 203 15.18 -13.17 14.33
CA ASN A 203 15.91 -12.44 13.28
C ASN A 203 15.27 -12.62 11.88
N LEU A 204 13.95 -12.49 11.83
CA LEU A 204 13.13 -12.81 10.66
C LEU A 204 12.09 -11.71 10.43
N ILE A 205 11.88 -11.33 9.17
CA ILE A 205 10.75 -10.51 8.74
C ILE A 205 9.84 -11.33 7.82
N GLN A 206 8.55 -11.32 8.10
CA GLN A 206 7.56 -11.97 7.26
C GLN A 206 6.78 -10.92 6.47
N TYR A 207 6.76 -11.05 5.15
CA TYR A 207 6.02 -10.17 4.25
C TYR A 207 4.84 -10.90 3.60
N THR A 208 3.81 -10.15 3.21
CA THR A 208 2.73 -10.66 2.36
C THR A 208 3.03 -10.39 0.89
N ILE A 209 2.62 -11.30 0.00
CA ILE A 209 2.68 -11.08 -1.46
C ILE A 209 1.95 -9.79 -1.84
N SER A 210 0.88 -9.41 -1.11
CA SER A 210 0.11 -8.20 -1.38
C SER A 210 0.92 -6.90 -1.37
N MET A 211 2.07 -6.87 -0.69
CA MET A 211 3.00 -5.76 -0.68
C MET A 211 3.51 -5.38 -2.09
N ILE A 212 3.55 -6.33 -3.03
CA ILE A 212 3.93 -6.06 -4.43
C ILE A 212 2.96 -5.10 -5.14
N CYS A 213 1.75 -4.91 -4.61
CA CYS A 213 0.77 -3.99 -5.15
C CYS A 213 1.06 -2.54 -4.74
N GLU A 214 1.94 -2.31 -3.76
CA GLU A 214 2.25 -0.97 -3.26
C GLU A 214 3.27 -0.24 -4.14
N HIS A 215 3.27 1.08 -4.08
CA HIS A 215 4.28 1.89 -4.74
C HIS A 215 5.68 1.55 -4.19
N PRO A 216 6.76 1.54 -5.01
CA PRO A 216 8.11 1.22 -4.55
C PRO A 216 8.56 1.95 -3.27
N ASP A 217 8.30 3.26 -3.16
CA ASP A 217 8.55 4.04 -1.93
C ASP A 217 7.87 3.46 -0.67
N LEU A 218 6.64 2.94 -0.79
CA LEU A 218 5.90 2.33 0.32
C LEU A 218 6.45 0.95 0.68
N ILE A 219 6.89 0.19 -0.32
CA ILE A 219 7.61 -1.07 -0.10
C ILE A 219 8.90 -0.80 0.68
N GLN A 220 9.67 0.21 0.24
CA GLN A 220 10.90 0.65 0.89
C GLN A 220 10.65 1.12 2.33
N HIS A 221 9.59 1.90 2.54
CA HIS A 221 9.15 2.35 3.86
C HIS A 221 8.81 1.17 4.78
N THR A 222 8.06 0.19 4.28
CA THR A 222 7.66 -0.99 5.04
C THR A 222 8.87 -1.85 5.41
N ILE A 223 9.81 -2.07 4.50
CA ILE A 223 11.06 -2.80 4.82
C ILE A 223 11.83 -2.09 5.93
N LEU A 224 12.01 -0.77 5.83
CA LEU A 224 12.66 0.01 6.90
C LEU A 224 11.90 -0.08 8.23
N HIS A 225 10.57 -0.03 8.18
CA HIS A 225 9.70 -0.16 9.36
C HIS A 225 9.94 -1.48 10.11
N GLU A 226 9.96 -2.60 9.40
CA GLU A 226 10.17 -3.91 10.03
C GLU A 226 11.61 -4.08 10.54
N LEU A 227 12.60 -3.51 9.87
CA LEU A 227 13.98 -3.47 10.38
C LEU A 227 14.13 -2.62 11.65
N LEU A 228 13.42 -1.49 11.75
CA LEU A 228 13.42 -0.68 12.98
C LEU A 228 12.84 -1.45 14.17
N HIS A 229 11.87 -2.34 13.97
CA HIS A 229 11.40 -3.23 15.02
C HIS A 229 12.51 -4.17 15.55
N HIS A 230 13.53 -4.49 14.76
CA HIS A 230 14.70 -5.26 15.23
C HIS A 230 15.65 -4.43 16.11
N ILE A 231 15.68 -3.10 15.95
CA ILE A 231 16.47 -2.19 16.79
C ILE A 231 15.76 -1.93 18.11
N HIS A 232 14.50 -1.49 18.03
CA HIS A 232 13.75 -1.07 19.20
C HIS A 232 13.22 -2.26 20.02
N LYS A 233 13.19 -3.47 19.42
CA LYS A 233 12.79 -4.74 20.07
C LYS A 233 11.45 -4.65 20.78
N ASP A 234 10.57 -3.79 20.29
CA ASP A 234 9.23 -3.59 20.78
C ASP A 234 8.20 -3.85 19.67
N LYS A 235 6.98 -4.21 20.09
CA LYS A 235 5.83 -4.33 19.18
C LYS A 235 5.15 -2.97 18.91
N GLY A 236 5.67 -1.90 19.51
CA GLY A 236 5.09 -0.56 19.46
C GLY A 236 5.87 0.37 18.54
N HIS A 237 5.40 1.60 18.42
CA HIS A 237 6.09 2.65 17.68
C HIS A 237 6.40 3.81 18.62
N SER A 238 7.51 3.70 19.35
CA SER A 238 7.98 4.74 20.26
C SER A 238 8.35 6.05 19.53
N ALA A 239 8.55 7.14 20.26
CA ALA A 239 9.04 8.38 19.65
C ALA A 239 10.43 8.19 19.01
N GLY A 240 11.29 7.36 19.62
CA GLY A 240 12.59 6.97 19.08
C GLY A 240 12.46 6.25 17.74
N PHE A 241 11.52 5.30 17.64
CA PHE A 241 11.23 4.56 16.40
C PHE A 241 10.95 5.49 15.22
N TYR A 242 10.05 6.48 15.40
CA TYR A 242 9.74 7.43 14.34
C TYR A 242 10.90 8.36 14.02
N LYS A 243 11.64 8.81 15.05
CA LYS A 243 12.82 9.67 14.88
C LYS A 243 13.90 8.96 14.06
N ASP A 244 14.13 7.68 14.30
CA ASP A 244 15.13 6.90 13.56
C ASP A 244 14.68 6.62 12.12
N GLY A 245 13.40 6.34 11.88
CA GLY A 245 12.87 6.23 10.51
C GLY A 245 12.96 7.53 9.71
N GLU A 246 12.73 8.69 10.34
CA GLU A 246 12.80 10.00 9.69
C GLU A 246 14.21 10.41 9.27
N LYS A 247 15.27 9.79 9.82
CA LYS A 247 16.64 9.98 9.33
C LYS A 247 16.84 9.48 7.90
N PHE A 248 16.00 8.54 7.46
CA PHE A 248 16.14 7.89 6.16
C PHE A 248 15.02 8.22 5.19
N ILE A 249 13.79 8.35 5.68
CA ILE A 249 12.63 8.64 4.85
C ILE A 249 11.89 9.82 5.46
N LYS A 250 11.82 10.91 4.70
CA LYS A 250 11.08 12.10 5.11
C LYS A 250 9.61 11.72 5.34
N ASP A 251 9.07 12.17 6.47
CA ASP A 251 7.66 11.96 6.86
C ASP A 251 7.32 10.49 7.08
N PHE A 252 8.29 9.71 7.56
CA PHE A 252 8.17 8.27 7.85
C PHE A 252 6.90 7.91 8.62
N LYS A 253 6.50 8.71 9.60
CA LYS A 253 5.27 8.50 10.39
C LYS A 253 3.99 8.63 9.55
N LEU A 254 3.99 9.52 8.56
CA LEU A 254 2.84 9.79 7.70
C LEU A 254 2.61 8.64 6.72
N LEU A 255 3.69 8.10 6.15
CA LEU A 255 3.68 7.00 5.19
C LEU A 255 2.99 5.73 5.71
N HIS A 256 3.08 5.46 7.01
CA HIS A 256 2.38 4.33 7.65
C HIS A 256 0.85 4.36 7.48
N LYS A 257 0.27 5.50 7.08
CA LYS A 257 -1.17 5.64 6.79
C LYS A 257 -1.55 5.31 5.35
N PHE A 258 -0.58 5.11 4.46
CA PHE A 258 -0.77 4.85 3.05
C PHE A 258 -0.41 3.38 2.78
N TYR A 259 -1.39 2.50 2.87
CA TYR A 259 -1.27 1.11 2.45
C TYR A 259 -2.38 0.78 1.45
N PHE A 260 -2.01 0.08 0.39
CA PHE A 260 -2.94 -0.29 -0.67
C PHE A 260 -3.19 -1.79 -0.68
N ARG A 261 -4.47 -2.16 -0.75
CA ARG A 261 -4.92 -3.55 -0.81
C ARG A 261 -5.96 -3.69 -1.91
N PRO A 262 -5.56 -4.10 -3.11
CA PRO A 262 -6.53 -4.37 -4.15
C PRO A 262 -7.51 -5.45 -3.65
N ASN A 263 -8.79 -5.28 -3.99
CA ASN A 263 -9.90 -6.18 -3.65
C ASN A 263 -10.34 -6.27 -2.18
N HIS A 264 -9.85 -5.42 -1.25
CA HIS A 264 -10.26 -5.53 0.17
C HIS A 264 -11.75 -5.24 0.41
N HIS A 265 -12.42 -4.55 -0.51
CA HIS A 265 -13.84 -4.20 -0.44
C HIS A 265 -14.80 -5.30 -0.92
N ASN A 266 -14.29 -6.36 -1.56
CA ASN A 266 -15.14 -7.45 -2.04
C ASN A 266 -15.11 -8.63 -1.06
N LYS A 267 -15.80 -8.49 0.07
CA LYS A 267 -16.33 -9.65 0.80
C LYS A 267 -17.43 -10.27 -0.04
N LYS A 268 -17.07 -11.09 -1.04
CA LYS A 268 -17.89 -12.12 -1.69
C LYS A 268 -17.11 -12.68 -2.89
N PHE A 269 -16.33 -13.72 -2.63
CA PHE A 269 -16.16 -14.85 -3.55
C PHE A 269 -16.20 -16.11 -2.68
#